data_AF-A0A6H1ZDX7-F1
#
_entry.id   AF-A0A6H1ZDX7-F1
#
_cell.length_a   1.000
_cell.length_b   1.000
_cell.length_c   1.000
_cell.angle_alpha   90.00
_cell.angle_beta   90.00
_cell.angle_gamma   90.00
#
_symmetry.space_group_name_H-M   'P 1'
#
loop_
_entity.id
_entity.type
_entity.pdbx_description
1 polymer ?
#
loop_
_entity_poly.entity_id
_entity_poly.type
_entity_poly.pdbx_seq_one_letter_code
_entity_poly.pdbx_strand_id
1 'polypeptide(L)'
;MPNDLKNEAPEPVVDPIPEPEPAPEPIPEPEAKKPFSQLNKAELREMAESLGIDTVKETMTNAEIRTHIRKGTAKNARHGVRKQEMHAEAKEVRLAKQDARVVRLQAQLVKERMVNGLVTVRQAMEDPEVEKALVEAFKGGITKEGVDNFLKTL
;
A
#
# COMPACT_ATOMS: atom_id res chain seq x y z
N MET A 1 8.62 48.14 -74.87
CA MET A 1 7.16 48.29 -74.62
C MET A 1 6.56 46.90 -74.54
N PRO A 2 5.40 46.67 -73.89
CA PRO A 2 5.06 46.79 -72.47
C PRO A 2 4.67 45.40 -71.87
N ASN A 3 4.81 45.21 -70.56
CA ASN A 3 3.69 44.85 -69.68
C ASN A 3 4.13 44.56 -68.25
N ASP A 4 3.45 45.26 -67.35
CA ASP A 4 3.39 45.09 -65.91
C ASP A 4 3.07 43.66 -65.50
N LEU A 5 3.89 43.08 -64.63
CA LEU A 5 3.46 42.04 -63.70
C LEU A 5 3.80 42.50 -62.30
N LYS A 6 2.80 43.18 -61.75
CA LYS A 6 2.60 43.46 -60.33
C LYS A 6 2.57 42.15 -59.55
N ASN A 7 2.77 42.29 -58.24
CA ASN A 7 2.44 41.35 -57.18
C ASN A 7 3.48 40.24 -56.99
N GLU A 8 3.92 39.91 -55.81
CA GLU A 8 3.77 40.43 -54.44
C GLU A 8 4.87 39.64 -53.72
N ALA A 9 5.58 40.27 -52.79
CA ALA A 9 6.53 39.52 -51.96
C ALA A 9 5.75 38.39 -51.26
N PRO A 10 6.17 37.12 -51.35
CA PRO A 10 5.51 36.05 -50.62
C PRO A 10 5.64 36.37 -49.13
N GLU A 11 4.50 36.57 -48.47
CA GLU A 11 4.42 36.70 -47.02
C GLU A 11 5.04 35.45 -46.38
N PRO A 12 5.83 35.61 -45.31
CA PRO A 12 6.45 34.49 -44.63
C PRO A 12 5.36 33.62 -43.99
N VAL A 13 5.33 32.34 -44.35
CA VAL A 13 4.60 31.31 -43.60
C VAL A 13 5.27 31.21 -42.23
N VAL A 14 4.75 31.96 -41.26
CA VAL A 14 5.08 31.80 -39.85
C VAL A 14 4.08 30.77 -39.34
N ASP A 15 4.56 29.57 -39.03
CA ASP A 15 3.82 28.61 -38.22
C ASP A 15 3.22 29.36 -37.02
N PRO A 16 1.93 29.21 -36.71
CA PRO A 16 1.35 29.86 -35.54
C PRO A 16 2.18 29.47 -34.33
N ILE A 17 2.80 30.47 -33.69
CA ILE A 17 3.41 30.32 -32.38
C ILE A 17 2.33 29.70 -31.49
N PRO A 18 2.56 28.52 -30.88
CA PRO A 18 1.61 27.94 -29.96
C PRO A 18 1.28 29.00 -28.90
N GLU A 19 -0.01 29.22 -28.66
CA GLU A 19 -0.49 30.15 -27.64
C GLU A 19 0.30 29.91 -26.34
N PRO A 20 0.89 30.94 -25.71
CA PRO A 20 1.45 30.76 -24.39
C PRO A 20 0.31 30.28 -23.50
N GLU A 21 0.46 29.07 -22.94
CA GLU A 21 -0.47 28.52 -21.97
C GLU A 21 -0.83 29.62 -20.96
N PRO A 22 -2.12 29.89 -20.72
CA PRO A 22 -2.54 30.93 -19.80
C PRO A 22 -1.85 30.66 -18.46
N ALA A 23 -1.18 31.69 -17.93
CA ALA A 23 -0.50 31.60 -16.65
C ALA A 23 -1.42 30.88 -15.66
N PRO A 24 -0.94 29.83 -14.97
CA PRO A 24 -1.76 29.02 -14.09
C PRO A 24 -2.54 29.97 -13.20
N GLU A 25 -3.87 29.86 -13.28
CA GLU A 25 -4.78 30.61 -12.42
C GLU A 25 -4.22 30.55 -10.99
N PRO A 26 -4.12 31.69 -10.27
CA PRO A 26 -3.63 31.68 -8.91
C PRO A 26 -4.45 30.66 -8.15
N ILE A 27 -3.78 29.64 -7.61
CA ILE A 27 -4.40 28.61 -6.77
C ILE A 27 -5.31 29.36 -5.80
N PRO A 28 -6.63 29.09 -5.78
CA PRO A 28 -7.53 29.81 -4.90
C PRO A 28 -6.96 29.72 -3.49
N GLU A 29 -6.70 30.88 -2.89
CA GLU A 29 -6.30 30.95 -1.49
C GLU A 29 -7.25 30.05 -0.71
N PRO A 30 -6.75 29.16 0.18
CA PRO A 30 -7.62 28.25 0.89
C PRO A 30 -8.67 29.09 1.62
N GLU A 31 -9.92 29.02 1.13
CA GLU A 31 -11.04 29.77 1.69
C GLU A 31 -10.98 29.59 3.20
N ALA A 32 -10.79 30.69 3.93
CA ALA A 32 -10.77 30.66 5.37
C ALA A 32 -12.13 30.11 5.83
N LYS A 33 -12.16 28.81 6.17
CA LYS A 33 -13.37 28.13 6.60
C LYS A 33 -13.97 28.95 7.73
N LYS A 34 -15.17 29.50 7.50
CA LYS A 34 -15.87 30.30 8.50
C LYS A 34 -15.88 29.51 9.82
N PRO A 35 -15.48 30.13 10.95
CA PRO A 35 -15.48 29.44 12.22
C PRO A 35 -16.90 28.96 12.54
N PHE A 36 -17.02 27.81 13.19
CA PHE A 36 -18.30 27.16 13.50
C PHE A 36 -19.34 28.09 14.18
N SER A 37 -18.87 29.09 14.93
CA SER A 37 -19.71 30.12 15.58
C SER A 37 -20.34 31.13 14.61
N GLN A 38 -19.85 31.22 13.37
CA GLN A 38 -20.33 32.13 12.33
C GLN A 38 -21.16 31.43 11.25
N LEU A 39 -21.29 30.11 11.32
CA LEU A 39 -22.13 29.36 10.39
C LEU A 39 -23.60 29.76 10.53
N ASN A 40 -24.26 29.89 9.38
CA ASN A 40 -25.67 30.18 9.27
C ASN A 40 -26.53 28.94 9.57
N LYS A 41 -27.85 29.12 9.65
CA LYS A 41 -28.77 28.03 10.05
C LYS A 41 -28.75 26.86 9.07
N ALA A 42 -28.67 27.13 7.77
CA ALA A 42 -28.67 26.11 6.73
C ALA A 42 -27.37 25.30 6.76
N GLU A 43 -26.23 25.97 6.84
CA GLU A 43 -24.90 25.35 6.97
C GLU A 43 -24.80 24.48 8.24
N LEU A 44 -25.39 24.92 9.35
CA LEU A 44 -25.44 24.13 10.58
C LEU A 44 -26.35 22.89 10.46
N ARG A 45 -27.45 22.96 9.70
CA ARG A 45 -28.30 21.78 9.47
C ARG A 45 -27.60 20.76 8.57
N GLU A 46 -27.01 21.21 7.47
CA GLU A 46 -26.23 20.36 6.57
C GLU A 46 -25.07 19.67 7.30
N MET A 47 -24.42 20.40 8.22
CA MET A 47 -23.40 19.82 9.09
C MET A 47 -23.99 18.80 10.09
N ALA A 48 -25.20 19.02 10.62
CA ALA A 48 -25.85 18.06 11.50
C ALA A 48 -26.28 16.79 10.77
N GLU A 49 -26.82 16.91 9.55
CA GLU A 49 -27.23 15.81 8.68
C GLU A 49 -26.02 14.98 8.24
N SER A 50 -24.94 15.61 7.80
CA SER A 50 -23.68 14.90 7.45
C SER A 50 -23.05 14.16 8.63
N LEU A 51 -23.32 14.60 9.86
CA LEU A 51 -22.90 13.92 11.09
C LEU A 51 -23.91 12.86 11.58
N GLY A 52 -25.03 12.65 10.86
CA GLY A 52 -26.09 11.70 11.20
C GLY A 52 -26.90 12.10 12.44
N ILE A 53 -27.09 13.40 12.66
CA ILE A 53 -27.82 13.94 13.81
C ILE A 53 -29.23 14.36 13.38
N ASP A 54 -30.13 13.37 13.30
CA ASP A 54 -31.52 13.57 12.80
C ASP A 54 -32.43 14.35 13.77
N THR A 55 -31.93 14.72 14.94
CA THR A 55 -32.70 15.42 15.98
C THR A 55 -32.89 16.91 15.74
N VAL A 56 -32.26 17.47 14.70
CA VAL A 56 -32.33 18.90 14.39
C VAL A 56 -33.65 19.22 13.68
N LYS A 57 -34.55 19.93 14.38
CA LYS A 57 -35.82 20.40 13.81
C LYS A 57 -35.67 21.78 13.17
N GLU A 58 -36.53 22.08 12.20
CA GLU A 58 -36.49 23.36 11.50
C GLU A 58 -36.73 24.57 12.40
N THR A 59 -37.50 24.39 13.47
CA THR A 59 -37.89 25.42 14.44
C THR A 59 -36.77 25.80 15.41
N MET A 60 -35.69 25.03 15.47
CA MET A 60 -34.61 25.23 16.44
C MET A 60 -33.77 26.48 16.11
N THR A 61 -33.22 27.10 17.15
CA THR A 61 -32.33 28.25 17.02
C THR A 61 -30.91 27.81 16.64
N ASN A 62 -30.10 28.72 16.08
CA ASN A 62 -28.71 28.41 15.72
C ASN A 62 -27.89 27.90 16.92
N ALA A 63 -28.16 28.40 18.13
CA ALA A 63 -27.48 27.97 19.36
C ALA A 63 -27.85 26.52 19.75
N GLU A 64 -29.12 26.14 19.60
CA GLU A 64 -29.58 24.78 19.86
C GLU A 64 -28.99 23.80 18.85
N ILE A 65 -28.99 24.13 17.56
CA ILE A 65 -28.40 23.28 16.50
C ILE A 65 -26.92 23.02 16.79
N ARG A 66 -26.15 24.07 17.14
CA ARG A 66 -24.73 23.94 17.52
C ARG A 66 -24.53 23.02 18.72
N THR A 67 -25.45 23.08 19.68
CA THR A 67 -25.40 22.22 20.88
C THR A 67 -25.66 20.76 20.52
N HIS A 68 -26.62 20.49 19.64
CA HIS A 68 -26.89 19.15 19.12
C HIS A 68 -25.69 18.59 18.35
N ILE A 69 -25.06 19.39 17.50
CA ILE A 69 -23.83 19.01 16.78
C ILE A 69 -22.72 18.63 17.76
N ARG A 70 -22.43 19.47 18.76
CA ARG A 70 -21.38 19.17 19.76
C ARG A 70 -21.66 17.91 20.56
N LYS A 71 -22.92 17.64 20.91
CA LYS A 71 -23.31 16.43 21.64
C LYS A 71 -23.23 15.18 20.73
N GLY A 72 -23.66 15.30 19.48
CA GLY A 72 -23.63 14.20 18.50
C GLY A 72 -22.21 13.80 18.13
N THR A 73 -21.30 14.76 17.89
CA THR A 73 -19.89 14.47 17.61
C THR A 73 -19.17 13.81 18.78
N ALA A 74 -19.45 14.23 20.02
CA ALA A 74 -18.89 13.59 21.21
C ALA A 74 -19.36 12.13 21.38
N LYS A 75 -20.61 11.83 21.02
CA LYS A 75 -21.15 10.46 21.03
C LYS A 75 -20.53 9.62 19.91
N ASN A 76 -20.42 10.16 18.69
CA ASN A 76 -19.84 9.48 17.54
C ASN A 76 -18.34 9.21 17.70
N ALA A 77 -17.58 10.15 18.26
CA ALA A 77 -16.16 9.95 18.57
C ALA A 77 -15.95 8.77 19.54
N ARG A 78 -16.79 8.64 20.56
CA ARG A 78 -16.73 7.51 21.52
C ARG A 78 -17.07 6.17 20.88
N HIS A 79 -17.97 6.14 19.89
CA HIS A 79 -18.32 4.92 19.15
C HIS A 79 -17.32 4.57 18.04
N GLY A 80 -16.73 5.58 17.38
CA GLY A 80 -15.72 5.40 16.34
C GLY A 80 -14.43 4.78 16.88
N VAL A 81 -13.98 5.20 18.07
CA VAL A 81 -12.78 4.66 18.74
C VAL A 81 -12.99 3.19 19.13
N ARG A 82 -14.13 2.83 19.75
CA ARG A 82 -14.44 1.43 20.09
C ARG A 82 -14.55 0.50 18.88
N LYS A 83 -15.03 1.00 17.74
CA LYS A 83 -15.15 0.21 16.52
C LYS A 83 -13.78 0.03 15.84
N GLN A 84 -12.89 1.02 15.91
CA GLN A 84 -11.54 0.92 15.36
C GLN A 84 -10.63 0.02 16.20
N GLU A 85 -10.72 0.07 17.53
CA GLU A 85 -9.95 -0.82 18.43
C GLU A 85 -10.28 -2.30 18.17
N MET A 86 -11.56 -2.66 18.04
CA MET A 86 -11.97 -4.03 17.68
C MET A 86 -11.51 -4.47 16.27
N HIS A 87 -11.47 -3.55 15.30
CA HIS A 87 -10.97 -3.89 13.96
C HIS A 87 -9.45 -4.05 13.90
N ALA A 88 -8.71 -3.30 14.72
CA ALA A 88 -7.25 -3.44 14.85
C ALA A 88 -6.88 -4.81 15.46
N GLU A 89 -7.53 -5.18 16.56
CA GLU A 89 -7.30 -6.46 17.24
C GLU A 89 -7.64 -7.67 16.33
N ALA A 90 -8.74 -7.60 15.58
CA ALA A 90 -9.11 -8.65 14.63
C ALA A 90 -8.13 -8.77 13.44
N LYS A 91 -7.47 -7.68 13.05
CA LYS A 91 -6.46 -7.67 11.98
C LYS A 91 -5.16 -8.30 12.45
N GLU A 92 -4.72 -8.01 13.67
CA GLU A 92 -3.52 -8.64 14.27
C GLU A 92 -3.68 -10.15 14.44
N VAL A 93 -4.84 -10.62 14.94
CA VAL A 93 -5.12 -12.06 15.06
C VAL A 93 -5.15 -12.75 13.68
N ARG A 94 -5.56 -12.03 12.62
CA ARG A 94 -5.54 -12.55 11.25
C ARG A 94 -4.12 -12.64 10.68
N LEU A 95 -3.28 -11.64 10.95
CA LEU A 95 -1.85 -11.66 10.58
C LEU A 95 -1.10 -12.80 11.28
N ALA A 96 -1.29 -12.96 12.59
CA ALA A 96 -0.66 -14.05 13.35
C ALA A 96 -1.05 -15.45 12.82
N LYS A 97 -2.30 -15.62 12.38
CA LYS A 97 -2.76 -16.87 11.73
C LYS A 97 -2.13 -17.09 10.35
N GLN A 98 -1.83 -16.03 9.60
CA GLN A 98 -1.14 -16.12 8.31
C GLN A 98 0.33 -16.49 8.51
N ASP A 99 1.02 -15.86 9.46
CA ASP A 99 2.43 -16.14 9.77
C ASP A 99 2.64 -17.59 10.18
N ALA A 100 1.76 -18.14 11.04
CA ALA A 100 1.81 -19.55 11.42
C ALA A 100 1.67 -20.51 10.23
N ARG A 101 0.91 -20.13 9.20
CA ARG A 101 0.73 -20.92 7.97
C ARG A 101 1.97 -20.84 7.08
N VAL A 102 2.58 -19.67 6.96
CA VAL A 102 3.82 -19.46 6.20
C VAL A 102 4.96 -20.26 6.82
N VAL A 103 5.13 -20.19 8.15
CA VAL A 103 6.15 -20.97 8.87
C VAL A 103 5.95 -22.48 8.67
N ARG A 104 4.70 -22.96 8.70
CA ARG A 104 4.39 -24.37 8.44
C ARG A 104 4.75 -24.79 7.01
N LEU A 105 4.39 -23.99 6.00
CA LEU A 105 4.70 -24.27 4.60
C LEU A 105 6.21 -24.23 4.35
N GLN A 106 6.92 -23.26 4.95
CA GLN A 106 8.37 -23.17 4.85
C GLN A 106 9.05 -24.38 5.50
N ALA A 107 8.58 -24.85 6.66
CA ALA A 107 9.08 -26.06 7.29
C ALA A 107 8.84 -27.31 6.44
N GLN A 108 7.69 -27.43 5.79
CA GLN A 108 7.40 -28.53 4.86
C GLN A 108 8.34 -28.50 3.64
N LEU A 109 8.55 -27.33 3.06
CA LEU A 109 9.41 -27.17 1.88
C LEU A 109 10.89 -27.44 2.21
N VAL A 110 11.35 -27.05 3.41
CA VAL A 110 12.68 -27.42 3.91
C VAL A 110 12.77 -28.94 4.09
N LYS A 111 11.76 -29.58 4.70
CA LYS A 111 11.70 -31.03 4.87
C LYS A 111 11.78 -31.76 3.52
N GLU A 112 11.01 -31.32 2.53
CA GLU A 112 11.02 -31.91 1.18
C GLU A 112 12.40 -31.77 0.52
N ARG A 113 13.03 -30.59 0.60
CA ARG A 113 14.40 -30.38 0.10
C ARG A 113 15.41 -31.29 0.78
N MET A 114 15.32 -31.45 2.11
CA MET A 114 16.20 -32.35 2.86
C MET A 114 16.00 -33.80 2.45
N VAL A 115 14.75 -34.27 2.32
CA VAL A 115 14.46 -35.63 1.90
C VAL A 115 14.97 -35.89 0.47
N ASN A 116 14.74 -34.96 -0.45
CA ASN A 116 15.26 -35.09 -1.82
C ASN A 116 16.79 -35.13 -1.83
N GLY A 117 17.46 -34.26 -1.08
CA GLY A 117 18.91 -34.29 -0.93
C GLY A 117 19.42 -35.63 -0.39
N LEU A 118 18.77 -36.20 0.63
CA LEU A 118 19.11 -37.52 1.17
C LEU A 118 18.92 -38.64 0.14
N VAL A 119 17.86 -38.58 -0.67
CA VAL A 119 17.63 -39.56 -1.74
C VAL A 119 18.71 -39.45 -2.81
N THR A 120 19.09 -38.25 -3.22
CA THR A 120 20.18 -38.02 -4.18
C THR A 120 21.52 -38.53 -3.64
N VAL A 121 21.84 -38.25 -2.37
CA VAL A 121 23.04 -38.80 -1.73
C VAL A 121 22.99 -40.33 -1.69
N ARG A 122 21.84 -40.93 -1.38
CA ARG A 122 21.67 -42.39 -1.39
C ARG A 122 21.90 -42.99 -2.79
N GLN A 123 21.43 -42.33 -3.85
CA GLN A 123 21.64 -42.77 -5.22
C GLN A 123 23.11 -42.62 -5.65
N ALA A 124 23.77 -41.53 -5.25
CA ALA A 124 25.19 -41.33 -5.50
C ALA A 124 26.05 -42.36 -4.75
N MET A 125 25.60 -42.84 -3.60
CA MET A 125 26.23 -43.93 -2.84
C MET A 125 26.13 -45.31 -3.50
N GLU A 126 25.42 -45.46 -4.61
CA GLU A 126 25.48 -46.67 -5.43
C GLU A 126 26.81 -46.76 -6.21
N ASP A 127 27.57 -45.65 -6.29
CA ASP A 127 28.94 -45.63 -6.78
C ASP A 127 29.93 -46.05 -5.67
N PRO A 128 30.71 -47.13 -5.86
CA PRO A 128 31.67 -47.61 -4.87
C PRO A 128 32.81 -46.62 -4.56
N GLU A 129 33.09 -45.64 -5.41
CA GLU A 129 34.07 -44.58 -5.13
C GLU A 129 33.50 -43.54 -4.15
N VAL A 130 32.23 -43.16 -4.32
CA VAL A 130 31.50 -42.23 -3.44
C VAL A 130 31.25 -42.86 -2.07
N GLU A 131 30.93 -44.16 -2.01
CA GLU A 131 30.77 -44.90 -0.76
C GLU A 131 32.06 -44.91 0.06
N LYS A 132 33.21 -45.13 -0.57
CA LYS A 132 34.52 -45.10 0.10
C LYS A 132 34.83 -43.71 0.65
N ALA A 133 34.59 -42.66 -0.14
CA ALA A 133 34.80 -41.28 0.29
C ALA A 133 33.90 -40.91 1.49
N LEU A 134 32.64 -41.35 1.50
CA LEU A 134 31.72 -41.14 2.61
C LEU A 134 32.19 -41.88 3.88
N VAL A 135 32.54 -43.16 3.75
CA VAL A 135 32.98 -43.99 4.87
C VAL A 135 34.30 -43.47 5.46
N GLU A 136 35.21 -42.97 4.63
CA GLU A 136 36.45 -42.32 5.07
C GLU A 136 36.17 -41.00 5.79
N ALA A 137 35.23 -40.19 5.28
CA ALA A 137 34.79 -38.96 5.93
C ALA A 137 34.13 -39.20 7.31
N PHE A 138 33.44 -40.34 7.52
CA PHE A 138 32.80 -40.66 8.81
C PHE A 138 33.67 -41.45 9.78
N LYS A 139 34.67 -42.22 9.31
CA LYS A 139 35.54 -43.05 10.17
C LYS A 139 36.39 -42.23 11.17
N GLY A 140 36.65 -40.96 10.89
CA GLY A 140 37.38 -40.03 11.77
C GLY A 140 36.50 -39.09 12.61
N GLY A 141 35.16 -39.24 12.56
CA GLY A 141 34.22 -38.20 12.99
C GLY A 141 33.95 -37.19 11.87
N ILE A 142 32.82 -36.47 11.92
CA ILE A 142 32.44 -35.47 10.91
C ILE A 142 33.42 -34.29 10.99
N THR A 143 34.54 -34.40 10.27
CA THR A 143 35.50 -33.32 10.11
C THR A 143 35.10 -32.46 8.92
N LYS A 144 35.35 -31.15 9.02
CA LYS A 144 35.07 -30.21 7.92
C LYS A 144 35.80 -30.62 6.63
N GLU A 145 37.04 -31.06 6.75
CA GLU A 145 37.84 -31.53 5.61
C GLU A 145 37.29 -32.82 4.97
N GLY A 146 36.79 -33.76 5.78
CA GLY A 146 36.15 -34.98 5.27
C GLY A 146 34.85 -34.70 4.51
N VAL A 147 34.04 -33.76 5.04
CA VAL A 147 32.79 -33.31 4.37
C VAL A 147 33.12 -32.55 3.08
N ASP A 148 34.11 -31.67 3.10
CA ASP A 148 34.52 -30.89 1.92
C ASP A 148 35.09 -31.78 0.81
N ASN A 149 35.81 -32.86 1.14
CA ASN A 149 36.30 -33.84 0.16
C ASN A 149 35.16 -34.68 -0.41
N PHE A 150 34.22 -35.14 0.43
CA PHE A 150 33.04 -35.87 -0.02
C PHE A 150 32.18 -35.03 -0.99
N LEU A 151 31.97 -33.75 -0.69
CA LEU A 151 31.22 -32.82 -1.54
C LEU A 151 31.91 -32.49 -2.87
N LYS A 152 33.22 -32.71 -3.02
CA LYS A 152 33.95 -32.53 -4.29
C LYS A 152 33.89 -33.77 -5.18
N THR A 153 33.67 -34.95 -4.59
CA THR A 153 33.56 -36.22 -5.30
C THR A 153 32.14 -36.49 -5.79
N LEU A 154 31.13 -35.95 -5.08
CA LEU A 154 29.75 -35.80 -5.54
C LEU A 154 29.64 -34.79 -6.69
#